data_AF-A0A7V5NB88-F1
#
_entry.id   AF-A0A7V5NB88-F1
#
_cell.length_a   1.000
_cell.length_b   1.000
_cell.length_c   1.000
_cell.angle_alpha   90.00
_cell.angle_beta   90.00
_cell.angle_gamma   90.00
#
_symmetry.space_group_name_H-M   'P 1'
#
loop_
_entity.id
_entity.type
_entity.pdbx_description
1 polymer ?
#
loop_
_entity_poly.entity_id
_entity_poly.type
_entity_poly.pdbx_seq_one_letter_code
_entity_poly.pdbx_strand_id
1 'polypeptide(L)'
;MDNEKIQNLINECKQIEEDSSYTAEVHYIIGHKQKVKAFWLKFIPMLITLGTSFTLLVGVPNWVTWITFFSALITITNILLEPEKESESHFIAAKNFTILKHEARSLYETFKDFMDEKDFYYEVRKIRDKYNLCAKITPPTDDKKAWEEARQNIKKGYHIPDFKQKSNKET
;
A
#
# COMPACT_ATOMS: atom_id res chain seq x y z
N MET A 1 12.32 10.64 36.49
CA MET A 1 11.66 11.64 35.62
C MET A 1 12.21 11.57 34.20
N ASP A 2 13.53 11.57 33.99
CA ASP A 2 14.13 11.44 32.64
C ASP A 2 13.82 10.09 31.96
N ASN A 3 13.81 9.00 32.73
CA ASN A 3 13.49 7.67 32.21
C ASN A 3 12.04 7.55 31.67
N GLU A 4 11.09 8.28 32.27
CA GLU A 4 9.69 8.28 31.83
C GLU A 4 9.51 9.02 30.49
N LYS A 5 10.20 10.15 30.31
CA LYS A 5 10.16 10.91 29.06
C LYS A 5 10.76 10.13 27.91
N ILE A 6 11.92 9.52 28.10
CA ILE A 6 12.56 8.66 27.08
C ILE A 6 11.61 7.51 26.72
N GLN A 7 10.96 6.90 27.71
CA GLN A 7 10.00 5.82 27.45
C GLN A 7 8.79 6.30 26.64
N ASN A 8 8.28 7.51 26.90
CA ASN A 8 7.20 8.11 26.11
C ASN A 8 7.62 8.33 24.65
N LEU A 9 8.85 8.78 24.41
CA LEU A 9 9.41 8.93 23.06
C LEU A 9 9.56 7.58 22.33
N ILE A 10 10.01 6.55 23.04
CA ILE A 10 10.09 5.17 22.50
C ILE A 10 8.69 4.67 22.13
N ASN A 11 7.70 4.86 23.01
CA ASN A 11 6.33 4.44 22.77
C ASN A 11 5.73 5.15 21.55
N GLU A 12 6.03 6.43 21.38
CA GLU A 12 5.63 7.19 20.20
C GLU A 12 6.25 6.64 18.91
N CYS A 13 7.54 6.29 18.91
CA CYS A 13 8.15 5.62 17.74
C CYS A 13 7.51 4.26 17.46
N LYS A 14 7.20 3.46 18.48
CA LYS A 14 6.51 2.17 18.32
C LYS A 14 5.11 2.34 17.74
N GLN A 15 4.37 3.35 18.21
CA GLN A 15 3.06 3.69 17.65
C GLN A 15 3.17 4.03 16.16
N ILE A 16 4.13 4.89 15.78
CA ILE A 16 4.36 5.24 14.37
C ILE A 16 4.78 4.02 13.55
N GLU A 17 5.65 3.16 14.08
CA GLU A 17 6.04 1.91 13.43
C GLU A 17 4.82 1.02 13.16
N GLU A 18 3.97 0.82 14.17
CA GLU A 18 2.77 0.00 14.06
C GLU A 18 1.78 0.58 13.06
N ASP A 19 1.38 1.84 13.24
CA ASP A 19 0.42 2.53 12.36
C ASP A 19 0.91 2.53 10.90
N SER A 20 2.20 2.80 10.69
CA SER A 20 2.81 2.77 9.36
C SER A 20 2.86 1.36 8.78
N SER A 21 3.06 0.33 9.60
CA SER A 21 3.04 -1.08 9.15
C SER A 21 1.67 -1.47 8.62
N TYR A 22 0.61 -1.21 9.39
CA TYR A 22 -0.75 -1.52 8.98
C TYR A 22 -1.16 -0.70 7.75
N THR A 23 -0.88 0.60 7.75
CA THR A 23 -1.26 1.49 6.66
C THR A 23 -0.52 1.13 5.36
N ALA A 24 0.78 0.81 5.44
CA ALA A 24 1.55 0.36 4.27
C ALA A 24 0.96 -0.91 3.64
N GLU A 25 0.67 -1.91 4.47
CA GLU A 25 0.14 -3.20 4.02
C GLU A 25 -1.24 -3.04 3.35
N VAL A 26 -2.12 -2.22 3.92
CA VAL A 26 -3.43 -1.90 3.32
C VAL A 26 -3.25 -1.24 1.95
N HIS A 27 -2.35 -0.27 1.82
CA HIS A 27 -2.07 0.36 0.53
C HIS A 27 -1.48 -0.62 -0.49
N TYR A 28 -0.61 -1.55 -0.09
CA TYR A 28 -0.13 -2.61 -0.99
C TYR A 28 -1.28 -3.47 -1.50
N ILE A 29 -2.16 -3.93 -0.61
CA ILE A 29 -3.31 -4.77 -0.96
C ILE A 29 -4.25 -4.04 -1.93
N ILE A 30 -4.61 -2.79 -1.64
CA ILE A 30 -5.46 -2.00 -2.54
C ILE A 30 -4.75 -1.75 -3.87
N GLY A 31 -3.47 -1.40 -3.85
CA GLY A 31 -2.64 -1.21 -5.05
C GLY A 31 -2.64 -2.44 -5.94
N HIS A 32 -2.50 -3.64 -5.36
CA HIS A 32 -2.58 -4.91 -6.10
C HIS A 32 -3.96 -5.16 -6.70
N LYS A 33 -5.05 -4.93 -5.95
CA LYS A 33 -6.41 -5.05 -6.46
C LYS A 33 -6.64 -4.13 -7.66
N GLN A 34 -6.20 -2.88 -7.57
CA GLN A 34 -6.33 -1.92 -8.68
C GLN A 34 -5.45 -2.29 -9.88
N LYS A 35 -4.24 -2.83 -9.66
CA LYS A 35 -3.38 -3.33 -10.74
C LYS A 35 -4.05 -4.47 -11.51
N VAL A 36 -4.65 -5.43 -10.80
CA VAL A 36 -5.40 -6.54 -11.41
C VAL A 36 -6.61 -6.02 -12.19
N LYS A 37 -7.34 -5.06 -11.61
CA LYS A 37 -8.47 -4.41 -12.29
C LYS A 37 -8.03 -3.70 -13.58
N ALA A 38 -6.95 -2.92 -13.54
CA ALA A 38 -6.37 -2.24 -14.69
C ALA A 38 -5.96 -3.23 -15.79
N PHE A 39 -5.34 -4.35 -15.41
CA PHE A 39 -4.99 -5.41 -16.35
C PHE A 39 -6.21 -5.93 -17.11
N TRP A 40 -7.28 -6.32 -16.41
CA TRP A 40 -8.48 -6.85 -17.06
C TRP A 40 -9.23 -5.83 -17.91
N LEU A 41 -9.28 -4.57 -17.47
CA LEU A 41 -9.90 -3.48 -18.24
C LEU A 41 -9.14 -3.16 -19.53
N LYS A 42 -7.82 -3.42 -19.60
CA LYS A 42 -7.04 -3.32 -20.83
C LYS A 42 -7.12 -4.59 -21.68
N PHE A 43 -7.13 -5.75 -21.04
CA PHE A 43 -7.05 -7.05 -21.72
C PHE A 43 -8.36 -7.44 -22.42
N ILE A 44 -9.52 -7.19 -21.81
CA ILE A 44 -10.82 -7.56 -22.41
C ILE A 44 -11.07 -6.80 -23.73
N PRO A 45 -10.95 -5.47 -23.81
CA PRO A 45 -11.10 -4.73 -25.07
C PRO A 45 -10.11 -5.18 -26.15
N MET A 46 -8.88 -5.53 -25.76
CA MET A 46 -7.87 -6.06 -26.67
C MET A 46 -8.33 -7.37 -27.31
N LEU A 47 -8.78 -8.34 -26.51
CA LEU A 47 -9.30 -9.62 -27.01
C LEU A 47 -10.51 -9.43 -27.92
N ILE A 48 -11.42 -8.52 -27.53
CA ILE A 48 -12.58 -8.17 -28.35
C ILE A 48 -12.12 -7.63 -29.70
N THR A 49 -11.18 -6.68 -29.72
CA THR A 49 -10.68 -6.05 -30.95
C THR A 49 -10.05 -7.07 -31.89
N LEU A 50 -9.26 -8.01 -31.37
CA LEU A 50 -8.68 -9.10 -32.15
C LEU A 50 -9.77 -10.00 -32.75
N GLY A 51 -10.75 -10.41 -31.94
CA GLY A 51 -11.86 -11.25 -32.37
C GLY A 51 -12.74 -10.58 -33.43
N THR A 52 -13.13 -9.32 -33.22
CA THR A 52 -14.00 -8.59 -34.16
C THR A 52 -13.29 -8.34 -35.50
N SER A 53 -12.00 -7.98 -35.46
CA SER A 53 -11.18 -7.83 -36.68
C SER A 53 -11.14 -9.12 -37.50
N PHE A 54 -11.01 -10.28 -36.86
CA PHE A 54 -11.06 -11.57 -37.53
C PHE A 54 -12.45 -11.87 -38.12
N THR A 55 -13.53 -11.58 -37.39
CA THR A 55 -14.89 -11.83 -37.87
C THR A 55 -15.30 -10.97 -39.08
N LEU A 56 -14.78 -9.74 -39.16
CA LEU A 56 -14.98 -8.87 -40.32
C LEU A 56 -14.32 -9.44 -41.58
N LEU A 57 -13.14 -10.07 -41.46
CA LEU A 57 -12.45 -10.72 -42.58
C LEU A 57 -13.22 -11.92 -43.13
N VAL A 58 -13.99 -12.63 -42.30
CA VAL A 58 -14.77 -13.81 -42.71
C VAL A 58 -16.24 -13.51 -43.05
N GLY A 59 -16.64 -12.23 -43.09
CA GLY A 59 -17.97 -11.81 -43.57
C GLY A 59 -19.15 -12.13 -42.63
N VAL A 60 -18.90 -12.20 -41.32
CA VAL A 60 -19.85 -12.66 -40.27
C VAL A 60 -20.63 -11.46 -39.65
N PRO A 61 -21.89 -11.62 -39.15
CA PRO A 61 -22.92 -10.56 -39.21
C PRO A 61 -23.00 -9.60 -38.00
N ASN A 62 -24.02 -8.72 -38.00
CA ASN A 62 -24.39 -7.62 -37.09
C ASN A 62 -24.20 -7.78 -35.56
N TRP A 63 -23.97 -8.98 -35.02
CA TRP A 63 -23.71 -9.18 -33.59
C TRP A 63 -22.38 -8.56 -33.14
N VAL A 64 -21.43 -8.40 -34.07
CA VAL A 64 -20.14 -7.71 -33.86
C VAL A 64 -20.34 -6.27 -33.36
N THR A 65 -21.40 -5.59 -33.79
CA THR A 65 -21.74 -4.22 -33.36
C THR A 65 -22.00 -4.13 -31.86
N TRP A 66 -22.72 -5.10 -31.28
CA TRP A 66 -22.98 -5.15 -29.84
C TRP A 66 -21.70 -5.40 -29.05
N ILE A 67 -20.80 -6.24 -29.55
CA ILE A 67 -19.51 -6.52 -28.91
C ILE A 67 -18.60 -5.28 -28.91
N THR A 68 -18.54 -4.55 -30.03
CA THR A 68 -17.80 -3.29 -30.11
C THR A 68 -18.37 -2.25 -29.14
N PHE A 69 -19.70 -2.18 -28.98
CA PHE A 69 -20.33 -1.30 -27.98
C PHE A 69 -19.89 -1.64 -26.55
N PHE A 70 -19.90 -2.91 -26.15
CA PHE A 70 -19.41 -3.32 -24.82
C PHE A 70 -17.91 -3.03 -24.63
N SER A 71 -17.08 -3.23 -25.66
CA SER A 71 -15.66 -2.88 -25.62
C SER A 71 -15.42 -1.38 -25.40
N ALA A 72 -16.20 -0.54 -26.08
CA ALA A 72 -16.16 0.91 -25.90
C ALA A 72 -16.57 1.31 -24.47
N LEU A 73 -17.60 0.67 -23.90
CA LEU A 73 -18.02 0.93 -22.52
C LEU A 73 -16.90 0.57 -21.52
N ILE A 74 -16.23 -0.56 -21.69
CA ILE A 74 -15.09 -0.96 -20.86
C ILE A 74 -13.95 0.05 -20.98
N THR A 75 -13.67 0.52 -22.20
CA THR A 75 -12.62 1.53 -22.47
C THR A 75 -12.94 2.86 -21.76
N ILE A 76 -14.18 3.35 -21.86
CA ILE A 76 -14.64 4.55 -21.16
C ILE A 76 -14.50 4.36 -19.64
N THR A 77 -14.85 3.19 -19.13
CA THR A 77 -14.72 2.86 -17.70
C THR A 77 -13.26 2.91 -17.25
N ASN A 78 -12.32 2.43 -18.06
CA ASN A 78 -10.89 2.51 -17.76
C ASN A 78 -10.37 3.95 -17.74
N ILE A 79 -10.83 4.79 -18.67
CA ILE A 79 -10.48 6.23 -18.71
C ILE A 79 -11.05 6.94 -17.49
N LEU A 80 -12.29 6.66 -17.11
CA LEU A 80 -12.95 7.35 -16.00
C LEU A 80 -12.42 6.92 -14.62
N LEU A 81 -12.15 5.62 -14.43
CA LEU A 81 -11.73 5.09 -13.13
C LEU A 81 -10.22 5.13 -12.90
N GLU A 82 -9.42 5.40 -13.94
CA GLU A 82 -7.94 5.47 -13.90
C GLU A 82 -7.27 4.43 -12.96
N PRO A 83 -7.63 3.13 -13.01
CA PRO A 83 -7.23 2.13 -12.01
C PRO A 83 -5.72 1.92 -11.92
N GLU A 84 -4.99 2.20 -13.00
CA GLU A 84 -3.52 2.14 -13.01
C GLU A 84 -2.90 3.28 -12.17
N LYS A 85 -3.40 4.51 -12.33
CA LYS A 85 -2.96 5.65 -11.53
C LYS A 85 -3.34 5.49 -10.05
N GLU A 86 -4.52 4.95 -9.78
CA GLU A 86 -4.91 4.58 -8.41
C GLU A 86 -3.95 3.53 -7.83
N SER A 87 -3.63 2.48 -8.59
CA SER A 87 -2.66 1.48 -8.18
C SER A 87 -1.29 2.08 -7.85
N GLU A 88 -0.77 2.96 -8.72
CA GLU A 88 0.51 3.66 -8.50
C GLU A 88 0.47 4.55 -7.26
N SER A 89 -0.61 5.32 -7.08
CA SER A 89 -0.80 6.21 -5.93
C SER A 89 -0.80 5.42 -4.62
N HIS A 90 -1.49 4.28 -4.58
CA HIS A 90 -1.46 3.37 -3.45
C HIS A 90 -0.07 2.75 -3.24
N PHE A 91 0.65 2.33 -4.27
CA PHE A 91 2.01 1.80 -4.09
C PHE A 91 3.01 2.86 -3.61
N ILE A 92 2.89 4.11 -4.04
CA ILE A 92 3.70 5.22 -3.54
C ILE A 92 3.43 5.44 -2.05
N ALA A 93 2.15 5.50 -1.66
CA ALA A 93 1.74 5.58 -0.27
C ALA A 93 2.32 4.43 0.57
N ALA A 94 2.19 3.19 0.08
CA ALA A 94 2.70 2.00 0.76
C ALA A 94 4.21 2.07 1.01
N LYS A 95 4.99 2.53 0.01
CA LYS A 95 6.44 2.72 0.14
C LYS A 95 6.78 3.79 1.17
N ASN A 96 6.09 4.93 1.16
CA ASN A 96 6.33 6.01 2.11
C ASN A 96 6.09 5.56 3.55
N PHE A 97 4.99 4.85 3.82
CA PHE A 97 4.74 4.29 5.15
C PHE A 97 5.72 3.16 5.50
N THR A 98 6.17 2.37 4.52
CA THR A 98 7.23 1.37 4.77
C THR A 98 8.54 2.05 5.21
N ILE A 99 8.90 3.18 4.59
CA ILE A 99 10.06 3.97 4.99
C ILE A 99 9.87 4.50 6.43
N LEU A 100 8.71 5.11 6.73
CA LEU A 100 8.40 5.60 8.08
C LEU A 100 8.48 4.52 9.15
N LYS A 101 7.94 3.33 8.87
CA LYS A 101 8.06 2.15 9.74
C LYS A 101 9.53 1.87 10.08
N HIS A 102 10.39 1.83 9.07
CA HIS A 102 11.80 1.53 9.26
C HIS A 102 12.57 2.67 9.95
N GLU A 103 12.28 3.93 9.61
CA GLU A 103 12.84 5.10 10.27
C GLU A 103 12.50 5.08 11.77
N ALA A 104 11.22 4.96 12.11
CA ALA A 104 10.74 4.91 13.50
C ALA A 104 11.39 3.77 14.29
N ARG A 105 11.39 2.55 13.73
CA ARG A 105 12.05 1.39 14.32
C ARG A 105 13.52 1.63 14.57
N SER A 106 14.26 2.10 13.56
CA SER A 106 15.70 2.33 13.69
C SER A 106 16.03 3.38 14.76
N LEU A 107 15.16 4.39 14.91
CA LEU A 107 15.35 5.45 15.89
C LEU A 107 15.33 4.89 17.32
N TYR A 108 14.30 4.09 17.69
CA TYR A 108 14.21 3.57 19.05
C TYR A 108 14.98 2.27 19.29
N GLU A 109 15.23 1.43 18.28
CA GLU A 109 15.97 0.18 18.45
C GLU A 109 17.49 0.37 18.40
N THR A 110 17.97 1.39 17.67
CA THR A 110 19.41 1.55 17.41
C THR A 110 19.90 2.92 17.82
N PHE A 111 19.27 4.00 17.36
CA PHE A 111 19.87 5.33 17.49
C PHE A 111 19.66 6.00 18.85
N LYS A 112 18.62 5.62 19.61
CA LYS A 112 18.27 6.26 20.90
C LYS A 112 19.42 6.34 21.91
N ASP A 113 20.34 5.37 21.89
CA ASP A 113 21.45 5.28 22.85
C ASP A 113 22.67 6.12 22.43
N PHE A 114 22.62 6.74 21.24
CA PHE A 114 23.68 7.57 20.67
C PHE A 114 23.34 9.07 20.65
N MET A 115 22.26 9.48 21.30
CA MET A 115 21.78 10.86 21.34
C MET A 115 21.29 11.22 22.74
N ASP A 116 21.32 12.51 23.07
CA ASP A 116 20.73 12.98 24.32
C ASP A 116 19.19 13.04 24.22
N GLU A 117 18.51 13.26 25.36
CA GLU A 117 17.04 13.32 25.44
C GLU A 117 16.46 14.38 24.49
N LYS A 118 17.15 15.52 24.35
CA LYS A 118 16.66 16.66 23.58
C LYS A 118 16.74 16.36 22.09
N ASP A 119 17.84 15.81 21.61
CA ASP A 119 18.03 15.40 20.22
C ASP A 119 17.07 14.25 19.85
N PHE A 120 16.87 13.29 20.77
CA PHE A 120 15.90 12.22 20.57
C PHE A 120 14.48 12.77 20.41
N TYR A 121 14.07 13.71 21.26
CA TYR A 121 12.78 14.38 21.13
C TYR A 121 12.59 15.05 19.76
N TYR A 122 13.61 15.75 19.25
CA TYR A 122 13.51 16.41 17.94
C TYR A 122 13.39 15.41 16.79
N GLU A 123 14.14 14.32 16.81
CA GLU A 123 14.04 13.28 15.76
C GLU A 123 12.70 12.54 15.82
N VAL A 124 12.17 12.24 17.01
CA VAL A 124 10.83 11.65 17.17
C VAL A 124 9.76 12.58 16.58
N ARG A 125 9.81 13.87 16.93
CA ARG A 125 8.86 14.88 16.41
C ARG A 125 8.92 14.97 14.89
N LYS A 126 10.12 14.96 14.31
CA LYS A 126 10.33 15.00 12.86
C LYS A 126 9.72 13.79 12.16
N ILE A 127 9.83 12.59 12.73
CA ILE A 127 9.17 11.38 12.19
C ILE A 127 7.64 11.53 12.30
N ARG A 128 7.10 12.05 13.41
CA ARG A 128 5.65 12.32 13.53
C ARG A 128 5.17 13.32 12.50
N ASP A 129 5.93 14.39 12.24
CA ASP A 129 5.59 15.39 11.23
C ASP A 129 5.59 14.77 9.82
N LYS A 130 6.57 13.90 9.51
CA LYS A 130 6.57 13.12 8.25
C LYS A 130 5.37 12.18 8.15
N TYR A 131 5.00 11.50 9.25
CA TYR A 131 3.82 10.63 9.29
C TYR A 131 2.54 11.42 8.98
N ASN A 132 2.35 12.56 9.63
CA ASN A 132 1.19 13.42 9.41
C ASN A 132 1.14 13.93 7.96
N LEU A 133 2.29 14.28 7.38
CA LEU A 133 2.38 14.65 5.97
C LEU A 133 1.96 13.49 5.06
N CYS A 134 2.48 12.28 5.30
CA CYS A 134 2.11 11.09 4.53
C CYS A 134 0.60 10.85 4.62
N ALA A 135 0.04 10.76 5.84
CA ALA A 135 -1.38 10.55 6.06
C ALA A 135 -2.28 11.59 5.37
N LYS A 136 -1.80 12.84 5.24
CA LYS A 136 -2.54 13.92 4.56
C LYS A 136 -2.57 13.78 3.04
N ILE A 137 -1.52 13.25 2.42
CA ILE A 137 -1.37 13.21 0.95
C ILE A 137 -1.71 11.86 0.34
N THR A 138 -1.89 10.82 1.15
CA THR A 138 -2.15 9.46 0.68
C THR A 138 -3.62 9.29 0.26
N PRO A 139 -3.91 8.44 -0.74
CA PRO A 139 -5.29 8.14 -1.13
C PRO A 139 -6.06 7.49 0.02
N PRO A 140 -7.41 7.59 0.05
CA PRO A 140 -8.23 7.00 1.10
C PRO A 140 -8.14 5.47 1.12
N THR A 141 -8.38 4.87 2.28
CA THR A 141 -8.28 3.42 2.51
C THR A 141 -9.59 2.82 3.03
N ASP A 142 -10.70 3.11 2.34
CA ASP A 142 -12.06 2.71 2.77
C ASP A 142 -12.40 1.22 2.51
N ASP A 143 -11.42 0.41 2.09
CA ASP A 143 -11.59 -1.03 1.85
C ASP A 143 -11.44 -1.84 3.15
N LYS A 144 -12.58 -2.16 3.78
CA LYS A 144 -12.63 -3.00 4.98
C LYS A 144 -11.94 -4.35 4.81
N LYS A 145 -12.04 -4.98 3.63
CA LYS A 145 -11.40 -6.29 3.38
C LYS A 145 -9.88 -6.14 3.33
N ALA A 146 -9.37 -5.04 2.76
CA ALA A 146 -7.94 -4.76 2.77
C ALA A 146 -7.41 -4.59 4.20
N TRP A 147 -8.14 -3.92 5.09
CA TRP A 147 -7.80 -3.82 6.52
C TRP A 147 -7.82 -5.17 7.26
N GLU A 148 -8.79 -6.03 6.95
CA GLU A 148 -8.83 -7.38 7.52
C GLU A 148 -7.66 -8.25 7.05
N GLU A 149 -7.35 -8.22 5.76
CA GLU A 149 -6.24 -8.94 5.16
C GLU A 149 -4.88 -8.45 5.69
N ALA A 150 -4.67 -7.12 5.77
CA ALA A 150 -3.48 -6.52 6.35
C ALA A 150 -3.25 -6.98 7.80
N ARG A 151 -4.32 -6.99 8.61
CA ARG A 151 -4.26 -7.49 9.99
C ARG A 151 -3.86 -8.95 10.07
N GLN A 152 -4.34 -9.78 9.15
CA GLN A 152 -3.94 -11.19 9.11
C GLN A 152 -2.47 -11.35 8.71
N ASN A 153 -1.99 -10.62 7.70
CA ASN A 153 -0.61 -10.69 7.24
C ASN A 153 0.39 -10.24 8.32
N ILE A 154 0.06 -9.17 9.04
CA ILE A 154 0.88 -8.69 10.15
C ILE A 154 0.93 -9.71 11.29
N LYS A 155 -0.22 -10.30 11.67
CA LYS A 155 -0.27 -11.35 12.70
C LYS A 155 0.47 -12.64 12.31
N LYS A 156 0.55 -12.96 11.02
CA LYS A 156 1.35 -14.10 10.51
C LYS A 156 2.86 -13.85 10.64
N GLY A 157 3.29 -12.63 10.96
CA GLY A 157 4.70 -12.30 11.18
C GLY A 157 5.50 -12.09 9.90
N TYR A 158 4.87 -11.85 8.75
CA TYR A 158 5.59 -11.61 7.49
C TYR A 158 6.49 -10.37 7.52
N HIS A 159 6.24 -9.45 8.45
CA HIS A 159 7.07 -8.25 8.65
C HIS A 159 8.11 -8.41 9.76
N ILE A 160 8.15 -9.56 10.46
CA ILE A 160 9.13 -9.84 11.52
C ILE A 160 10.36 -10.48 10.88
N PRO A 161 11.56 -9.88 11.04
CA PRO A 161 12.79 -10.46 10.50
C PRO A 161 13.07 -11.86 11.07
N ASP A 162 13.57 -12.76 10.23
CA ASP A 162 13.84 -14.16 10.60
C ASP A 162 14.76 -14.31 11.82
N PHE A 163 15.73 -13.40 11.98
CA PHE A 163 16.65 -13.42 13.12
C PHE A 163 15.96 -13.12 14.46
N LYS A 164 14.85 -12.36 14.45
CA LYS A 164 14.01 -12.12 15.64
C LYS A 164 12.98 -13.23 15.88
N GLN A 165 12.64 -14.02 14.86
CA GLN A 165 11.74 -15.16 15.02
C GLN A 165 12.43 -16.35 15.72
N LYS A 166 13.73 -16.55 15.50
CA LYS A 166 14.50 -17.63 16.12
C LYS A 166 14.67 -17.44 17.63
N SER A 167 14.86 -16.21 18.11
CA SER A 167 15.01 -15.94 19.55
C SER A 167 13.78 -16.30 20.39
N ASN A 168 12.58 -16.30 19.79
CA ASN A 168 11.32 -16.64 20.50
C ASN A 168 11.02 -18.15 20.51
N LYS A 169 11.79 -18.98 19.81
CA LYS A 169 11.62 -20.45 19.80
C LYS A 169 12.60 -21.18 20.72
N GLU A 170 13.59 -20.48 21.24
CA GLU A 170 14.66 -21.03 22.09
C GLU A 170 14.49 -20.65 23.59
N THR A 171 13.36 -20.01 23.94
CA THR A 171 12.90 -19.73 25.31
C THR A 171 11.56 -20.41 25.55
#